data_AF-A0A2M9BXU1-F1
#
_entry.id   AF-A0A2M9BXU1-F1
#
_cell.length_a   1.000
_cell.length_b   1.000
_cell.length_c   1.000
_cell.angle_alpha   90.00
_cell.angle_beta   90.00
_cell.angle_gamma   90.00
#
_symmetry.space_group_name_H-M   'P 1'
#
loop_
_entity.id
_entity.type
_entity.pdbx_description
1 polymer ?
#
loop_
_entity_poly.entity_id
_entity_poly.type
_entity_poly.pdbx_seq_one_letter_code
_entity_poly.pdbx_strand_id
1 'polypeptide(L)'
;MTYKILSVFAFLLISNFSSGQQKKYLQDSVSIYQQIKILKKGKKDYNGILTIDNKLLTQKISKYISEKKEQKIYSQNLTYPSSSLLQQLIDEDQKAIPKIIAILESNDSVKINELFQQYYSPTSYGYQQFGKINSKELIDLLTKTLHQTDSADLQQKIITLLCRFENPEYLTIAENFLVSGNCKSELGAFSTICMHFHVKDYQKSLKYIFDKAISNPQYVNKNNYRLFYNAINSILIDSYDTEEKQKAIDYAFEFIDKRIQFPDADLTNYIKSNETFYLQSFGFMNDPHDVMSLDFITVMIKADDKRIVPYIQKLNELGIKNITSDFILWKYGIDPSEKTFQKLINDYDYFNKVLFVLDQRSILQADNKQLEYIFSSFENKLSYKDYSSDKSGMTRSNGDVFSAAETLYQLDQKKFNIWVEHYIKSNELKNAFYEYYNLNNDRATFLYLKNKEQKKIKSINEPSIYIQPERLQVLNAFISTLKDNQLEIFDLYTSDAGYEIDLLESVLINAKKYSKGELNHLEFYTDYYGDNFKVVNDNNSIFISFNDNTLYNEFVILNDKVYFIEMNKIKNNREKAITELLKTLLQSGKSENAFVPISCCHSINSGAKRTLFSFGNLEKITEIKNKYGFAE
;
A
#
# COMPACT_ATOMS: atom_id res chain seq x y z
N MET A 1 19.74 7.48 53.04
CA MET A 1 19.77 8.83 52.41
C MET A 1 20.77 8.94 51.24
N THR A 2 21.45 7.84 50.87
CA THR A 2 22.53 7.79 49.88
C THR A 2 22.06 7.51 48.44
N TYR A 3 20.87 6.94 48.24
CA TYR A 3 20.33 6.59 46.91
C TYR A 3 19.78 7.78 46.10
N LYS A 4 19.36 8.88 46.75
CA LYS A 4 18.86 10.09 46.06
C LYS A 4 19.97 10.96 45.46
N ILE A 5 21.21 10.85 45.96
CA ILE A 5 22.35 11.63 45.46
C ILE A 5 22.96 10.94 44.23
N LEU A 6 23.00 9.60 44.21
CA LEU A 6 23.47 8.81 43.05
C LEU A 6 22.55 8.94 41.83
N SER A 7 21.22 9.01 42.00
CA SER A 7 20.28 9.18 40.89
C SER A 7 20.34 10.57 40.26
N VAL A 8 20.55 11.62 41.06
CA VAL A 8 20.69 13.00 40.57
C VAL A 8 22.05 13.20 39.89
N PHE A 9 23.13 12.59 40.41
CA PHE A 9 24.43 12.59 39.73
C PHE A 9 24.42 11.80 38.43
N ALA A 10 23.73 10.66 38.37
CA ALA A 10 23.55 9.91 37.12
C ALA A 10 22.72 10.71 36.11
N PHE A 11 21.66 11.40 36.53
CA PHE A 11 20.84 12.26 35.65
C PHE A 11 21.59 13.51 35.17
N LEU A 12 22.44 14.11 36.02
CA LEU A 12 23.33 15.22 35.66
C LEU A 12 24.50 14.76 34.78
N LEU A 13 25.03 13.56 34.99
CA LEU A 13 26.04 12.96 34.12
C LEU A 13 25.45 12.61 32.76
N ILE A 14 24.24 12.04 32.68
CA ILE A 14 23.54 11.71 31.44
C ILE A 14 23.17 12.98 30.66
N SER A 15 22.70 14.04 31.33
CA SER A 15 22.36 15.32 30.69
C SER A 15 23.58 16.17 30.30
N ASN A 16 24.70 16.08 31.05
CA ASN A 16 25.97 16.68 30.66
C ASN A 16 26.72 15.84 29.60
N PHE A 17 26.59 14.50 29.60
CA PHE A 17 27.10 13.64 28.53
C PHE A 17 26.32 13.89 27.24
N SER A 18 24.99 13.95 27.30
CA SER A 18 24.17 14.18 26.12
C SER A 18 24.44 15.55 25.50
N SER A 19 24.60 16.60 26.32
CA SER A 19 24.92 17.95 25.83
C SER A 19 26.38 18.09 25.37
N GLY A 20 27.34 17.44 26.03
CA GLY A 20 28.76 17.41 25.64
C GLY A 20 29.00 16.63 24.35
N GLN A 21 28.39 15.44 24.22
CA GLN A 21 28.46 14.64 23.00
C GLN A 21 27.72 15.34 21.84
N GLN A 22 26.54 15.92 22.06
CA GLN A 22 25.84 16.71 21.03
C GLN A 22 26.68 17.87 20.52
N LYS A 23 27.37 18.62 21.40
CA LYS A 23 28.30 19.69 21.01
C LYS A 23 29.48 19.16 20.19
N LYS A 24 30.08 18.04 20.61
CA LYS A 24 31.17 17.39 19.86
C LYS A 24 30.70 16.91 18.48
N TYR A 25 29.53 16.29 18.37
CA TYR A 25 28.97 15.85 17.09
C TYR A 25 28.68 17.00 16.15
N LEU A 26 28.16 18.11 16.68
CA LEU A 26 27.94 19.32 15.89
C LEU A 26 29.27 19.88 15.37
N GLN A 27 30.33 19.90 16.20
CA GLN A 27 31.66 20.30 15.77
C GLN A 27 32.27 19.37 14.72
N ASP A 28 32.12 18.04 14.88
CA ASP A 28 32.62 17.06 13.93
C ASP A 28 31.87 17.11 12.60
N SER A 29 30.54 17.23 12.64
CA SER A 29 29.68 17.45 11.48
C SER A 29 30.10 18.73 10.73
N VAL A 30 30.15 19.88 11.41
CA VAL A 30 30.60 21.16 10.81
C VAL A 30 31.96 21.04 10.17
N SER A 31 32.92 20.41 10.85
CA SER A 31 34.27 20.21 10.34
C SER A 31 34.31 19.32 9.10
N ILE A 32 33.52 18.23 9.07
CA ILE A 32 33.38 17.34 7.91
C ILE A 32 32.79 18.12 6.73
N TYR A 33 31.68 18.83 6.93
CA TYR A 33 31.00 19.58 5.87
C TYR A 33 31.83 20.75 5.32
N GLN A 34 32.61 21.43 6.17
CA GLN A 34 33.56 22.46 5.73
C GLN A 34 34.65 21.88 4.82
N GLN A 35 35.22 20.73 5.17
CA GLN A 35 36.22 20.05 4.34
C GLN A 35 35.62 19.57 3.01
N ILE A 36 34.42 19.01 3.06
CA ILE A 36 33.65 18.63 1.85
C ILE A 36 33.40 19.86 0.97
N LYS A 37 33.04 21.00 1.54
CA LYS A 37 32.84 22.27 0.80
C LYS A 37 34.12 22.76 0.13
N ILE A 38 35.26 22.62 0.78
CA ILE A 38 36.58 22.93 0.20
C ILE A 38 36.87 22.01 -0.99
N LEU A 39 36.67 20.70 -0.82
CA LEU A 39 36.87 19.70 -1.89
C LEU A 39 35.95 19.96 -3.09
N LYS A 40 34.70 20.38 -2.86
CA LYS A 40 33.75 20.74 -3.93
C LYS A 40 34.21 21.93 -4.76
N LYS A 41 34.74 22.98 -4.14
CA LYS A 41 35.21 24.19 -4.86
C LYS A 41 36.31 23.88 -5.89
N GLY A 42 37.03 22.78 -5.73
CA GLY A 42 38.04 22.31 -6.66
C GLY A 42 37.52 21.53 -7.87
N LYS A 43 36.22 21.19 -7.94
CA LYS A 43 35.63 20.39 -9.03
C LYS A 43 34.74 21.25 -9.93
N LYS A 44 35.13 21.42 -11.20
CA LYS A 44 34.37 22.18 -12.20
C LYS A 44 33.02 21.52 -12.55
N ASP A 45 32.92 20.20 -12.51
CA ASP A 45 31.73 19.43 -12.93
C ASP A 45 31.18 18.54 -11.80
N TYR A 46 30.79 19.15 -10.68
CA TYR A 46 30.23 18.41 -9.55
C TYR A 46 28.75 18.02 -9.81
N ASN A 47 28.52 16.73 -10.09
CA ASN A 47 27.22 16.15 -10.40
C ASN A 47 26.40 15.70 -9.16
N GLY A 48 26.84 16.06 -7.95
CA GLY A 48 26.22 15.64 -6.69
C GLY A 48 26.88 14.45 -6.01
N ILE A 49 27.90 13.81 -6.60
CA ILE A 49 28.69 12.74 -5.99
C ILE A 49 30.14 13.20 -5.79
N LEU A 50 30.65 13.12 -4.57
CA LEU A 50 32.02 13.46 -4.21
C LEU A 50 32.74 12.24 -3.64
N THR A 51 33.71 11.70 -4.38
CA THR A 51 34.67 10.73 -3.84
C THR A 51 35.68 11.44 -2.92
N ILE A 52 35.86 10.88 -1.73
CA ILE A 52 36.81 11.28 -0.70
C ILE A 52 37.75 10.09 -0.47
N ASP A 53 38.99 10.26 -0.86
CA ASP A 53 40.10 9.30 -0.77
C ASP A 53 41.18 9.74 0.23
N ASN A 54 40.98 10.90 0.88
CA ASN A 54 41.84 11.35 1.97
C ASN A 54 41.65 10.45 3.19
N LYS A 55 42.70 9.73 3.58
CA LYS A 55 42.69 8.76 4.70
C LYS A 55 42.21 9.37 6.03
N LEU A 56 42.69 10.57 6.38
CA LEU A 56 42.33 11.23 7.64
C LEU A 56 40.86 11.66 7.64
N LEU A 57 40.37 12.23 6.54
CA LEU A 57 38.97 12.64 6.42
C LEU A 57 38.03 11.42 6.38
N THR A 58 38.43 10.34 5.69
CA THR A 58 37.69 9.08 5.64
C THR A 58 37.55 8.45 7.03
N GLN A 59 38.64 8.40 7.81
CA GLN A 59 38.59 7.93 9.20
C GLN A 59 37.69 8.80 10.08
N LYS A 60 37.76 10.12 9.91
CA LYS A 60 36.91 11.08 10.64
C LYS A 60 35.43 10.87 10.32
N ILE A 61 35.07 10.72 9.05
CA ILE A 61 33.69 10.48 8.61
C ILE A 61 33.18 9.12 9.10
N SER A 62 33.98 8.07 8.94
CA SER A 62 33.59 6.72 9.38
C SER A 62 33.33 6.68 10.88
N LYS A 63 34.19 7.32 11.68
CA LYS A 63 33.98 7.46 13.13
C LYS A 63 32.71 8.23 13.47
N TYR A 64 32.47 9.38 12.82
CA TYR A 64 31.25 10.18 13.00
C TYR A 64 29.98 9.35 12.73
N ILE A 65 29.98 8.57 11.65
CA ILE A 65 28.85 7.71 11.27
C ILE A 65 28.60 6.62 12.32
N SER A 66 29.64 5.90 12.76
CA SER A 66 29.49 4.86 13.78
C SER A 66 28.92 5.41 15.09
N GLU A 67 29.47 6.54 15.58
CA GLU A 67 28.99 7.19 16.81
C GLU A 67 27.53 7.67 16.67
N LYS A 68 27.11 8.13 15.49
CA LYS A 68 25.72 8.54 15.21
C LYS A 68 24.74 7.38 15.11
N LYS A 69 25.15 6.25 14.52
CA LYS A 69 24.33 5.03 14.45
C LYS A 69 24.02 4.52 15.86
N GLU A 70 24.99 4.53 16.76
CA GLU A 70 24.79 4.20 18.17
C GLU A 70 23.79 5.16 18.85
N GLN A 71 23.87 6.47 18.58
CA GLN A 71 22.99 7.47 19.19
C GLN A 71 21.52 7.38 18.75
N LYS A 72 21.23 7.05 17.48
CA LYS A 72 19.84 6.90 16.98
C LYS A 72 19.07 5.85 17.78
N ILE A 73 19.74 4.78 18.21
CA ILE A 73 19.22 3.72 19.08
C ILE A 73 18.85 4.30 20.47
N TYR A 74 19.59 5.28 20.97
CA TYR A 74 19.30 5.93 22.26
C TYR A 74 18.18 6.98 22.19
N SER A 75 18.08 7.75 21.10
CA SER A 75 17.11 8.87 20.98
C SER A 75 15.67 8.45 20.70
N GLN A 76 15.43 7.22 20.19
CA GLN A 76 14.07 6.66 20.06
C GLN A 76 13.39 6.42 21.43
N ASN A 77 14.09 6.64 22.55
CA ASN A 77 13.58 6.48 23.91
C ASN A 77 13.14 7.82 24.59
N LEU A 78 12.92 8.90 23.82
CA LEU A 78 12.53 10.22 24.35
C LEU A 78 11.02 10.49 24.23
N THR A 79 10.40 10.70 25.40
CA THR A 79 8.96 10.86 25.69
C THR A 79 8.35 12.19 25.21
N TYR A 80 7.20 12.12 24.52
CA TYR A 80 6.29 13.25 24.26
C TYR A 80 5.20 13.40 25.37
N PRO A 81 4.61 14.58 25.63
CA PRO A 81 3.56 14.75 26.63
C PRO A 81 2.14 14.42 26.13
N SER A 82 1.35 13.85 27.06
CA SER A 82 -0.12 13.64 27.12
C SER A 82 -0.81 12.72 26.10
N SER A 83 -0.18 11.62 25.69
CA SER A 83 -0.92 10.44 25.19
C SER A 83 -1.37 9.55 26.37
N SER A 84 -2.49 8.83 26.25
CA SER A 84 -2.93 7.85 27.26
C SER A 84 -1.92 6.70 27.38
N LEU A 85 -1.93 5.92 28.48
CA LEU A 85 -0.97 4.81 28.64
C LEU A 85 -1.05 3.78 27.50
N LEU A 86 -2.26 3.49 27.00
CA LEU A 86 -2.43 2.59 25.85
C LEU A 86 -1.97 3.23 24.55
N GLN A 87 -2.15 4.53 24.37
CA GLN A 87 -1.61 5.22 23.19
C GLN A 87 -0.08 5.24 23.23
N GLN A 88 0.53 5.52 24.39
CA GLN A 88 1.98 5.40 24.60
C GLN A 88 2.49 3.99 24.27
N LEU A 89 1.75 2.93 24.64
CA LEU A 89 2.09 1.56 24.28
C LEU A 89 2.07 1.33 22.76
N ILE A 90 1.08 1.89 22.05
CA ILE A 90 0.96 1.79 20.59
C ILE A 90 2.07 2.58 19.88
N ASP A 91 2.47 3.71 20.46
CA ASP A 91 3.58 4.56 20.01
C ASP A 91 4.97 4.00 20.41
N GLU A 92 5.03 2.74 20.89
CA GLU A 92 6.24 2.03 21.33
C GLU A 92 7.01 2.63 22.53
N ASP A 93 6.36 3.47 23.35
CA ASP A 93 6.97 3.99 24.58
C ASP A 93 7.12 2.89 25.63
N GLN A 94 8.36 2.41 25.80
CA GLN A 94 8.73 1.37 26.75
C GLN A 94 8.40 1.74 28.21
N LYS A 95 8.23 3.03 28.54
CA LYS A 95 7.85 3.47 29.89
C LYS A 95 6.37 3.21 30.21
N ALA A 96 5.53 2.94 29.21
CA ALA A 96 4.13 2.59 29.42
C ALA A 96 3.97 1.17 29.96
N ILE A 97 4.80 0.22 29.48
CA ILE A 97 4.73 -1.21 29.82
C ILE A 97 4.67 -1.46 31.34
N PRO A 98 5.63 -1.00 32.17
CA PRO A 98 5.60 -1.27 33.61
C PRO A 98 4.41 -0.63 34.32
N LYS A 99 3.88 0.49 33.81
CA LYS A 99 2.69 1.14 34.40
C LYS A 99 1.41 0.37 34.09
N ILE A 100 1.31 -0.16 32.87
CA ILE A 100 0.19 -0.99 32.45
C ILE A 100 0.20 -2.31 33.21
N ILE A 101 1.37 -2.96 33.34
CA ILE A 101 1.55 -4.17 34.15
C ILE A 101 1.06 -3.92 35.58
N ALA A 102 1.50 -2.85 36.24
CA ALA A 102 1.07 -2.53 37.60
C ALA A 102 -0.47 -2.32 37.73
N ILE A 103 -1.12 -1.76 36.69
CA ILE A 103 -2.59 -1.64 36.66
C ILE A 103 -3.24 -3.02 36.53
N LEU A 104 -2.78 -3.86 35.61
CA LEU A 104 -3.33 -5.20 35.38
C LEU A 104 -3.12 -6.12 36.59
N GLU A 105 -1.94 -6.10 37.22
CA GLU A 105 -1.63 -6.88 38.41
C GLU A 105 -2.48 -6.50 39.62
N SER A 106 -2.92 -5.24 39.70
CA SER A 106 -3.77 -4.78 40.80
C SER A 106 -5.14 -5.48 40.83
N ASN A 107 -5.57 -6.08 39.71
CA ASN A 107 -6.89 -6.67 39.50
C ASN A 107 -8.07 -5.73 39.88
N ASP A 108 -7.82 -4.42 39.92
CA ASP A 108 -8.82 -3.40 40.22
C ASP A 108 -9.62 -3.10 38.95
N SER A 109 -10.87 -3.56 38.91
CA SER A 109 -11.73 -3.42 37.73
C SER A 109 -11.95 -1.96 37.32
N VAL A 110 -11.91 -1.01 38.26
CA VAL A 110 -12.08 0.42 37.94
C VAL A 110 -10.85 0.91 37.18
N LYS A 111 -9.65 0.67 37.71
CA LYS A 111 -8.39 1.09 37.08
C LYS A 111 -8.16 0.40 35.73
N ILE A 112 -8.52 -0.88 35.63
CA ILE A 112 -8.45 -1.61 34.35
C ILE A 112 -9.42 -0.98 33.36
N ASN A 113 -10.67 -0.70 33.74
CA ASN A 113 -11.61 -0.04 32.83
C ASN A 113 -11.13 1.38 32.44
N GLU A 114 -10.60 2.17 33.36
CA GLU A 114 -10.03 3.51 33.09
C GLU A 114 -8.87 3.45 32.08
N LEU A 115 -7.99 2.45 32.21
CA LEU A 115 -6.91 2.21 31.26
C LEU A 115 -7.44 2.10 29.82
N PHE A 116 -8.55 1.39 29.62
CA PHE A 116 -9.16 1.19 28.30
C PHE A 116 -10.23 2.26 27.93
N GLN A 117 -10.66 3.13 28.85
CA GLN A 117 -11.57 4.24 28.55
C GLN A 117 -10.86 5.41 27.86
N GLN A 118 -9.57 5.62 28.15
CA GLN A 118 -8.76 6.65 27.50
C GLN A 118 -8.36 6.30 26.06
N TYR A 119 -8.91 5.19 25.54
CA TYR A 119 -8.67 4.68 24.21
C TYR A 119 -9.98 4.63 23.43
N TYR A 120 -10.32 5.74 22.80
CA TYR A 120 -11.32 5.73 21.73
C TYR A 120 -11.06 6.83 20.70
N SER A 121 -10.25 6.49 19.71
CA SER A 121 -10.48 6.98 18.36
C SER A 121 -10.54 5.75 17.45
N PRO A 122 -11.69 5.47 16.81
CA PRO A 122 -11.67 4.64 15.62
C PRO A 122 -10.91 5.44 14.58
N THR A 123 -9.59 5.27 14.53
CA THR A 123 -8.77 5.88 13.49
C THR A 123 -9.29 5.32 12.17
N SER A 124 -9.99 6.21 11.46
CA SER A 124 -10.41 6.07 10.09
C SER A 124 -9.29 5.44 9.28
N TYR A 125 -9.62 4.39 8.51
CA TYR A 125 -8.81 3.74 7.48
C TYR A 125 -7.63 4.61 6.99
N GLY A 126 -6.48 4.38 7.60
CA GLY A 126 -5.22 5.02 7.30
C GLY A 126 -4.15 4.07 7.80
N TYR A 127 -3.51 3.37 6.86
CA TYR A 127 -2.44 2.40 7.08
C TYR A 127 -1.25 3.04 7.82
N GLN A 128 -1.30 3.09 9.14
CA GLN A 128 -0.12 3.26 9.98
C GLN A 128 0.22 1.89 10.54
N GLN A 129 1.42 1.39 10.23
CA GLN A 129 1.98 0.23 10.90
C GLN A 129 2.08 0.56 12.40
N PHE A 130 1.35 -0.19 13.21
CA PHE A 130 1.46 -0.11 14.66
C PHE A 130 2.70 -0.90 15.12
N GLY A 131 3.27 -0.52 16.25
CA GLY A 131 4.50 -1.12 16.77
C GLY A 131 4.39 -2.59 17.20
N LYS A 132 5.30 -3.07 18.05
CA LYS A 132 5.15 -4.38 18.74
C LYS A 132 5.19 -4.24 20.25
N ILE A 133 4.31 -4.96 20.96
CA ILE A 133 4.47 -5.19 22.40
C ILE A 133 5.65 -6.15 22.60
N ASN A 134 6.81 -5.64 22.98
CA ASN A 134 7.99 -6.45 23.30
C ASN A 134 8.04 -6.86 24.78
N SER A 135 6.90 -7.29 25.35
CA SER A 135 6.81 -7.75 26.74
C SER A 135 5.87 -8.94 26.87
N LYS A 136 6.44 -10.14 27.09
CA LYS A 136 5.68 -11.37 27.31
C LYS A 136 4.77 -11.27 28.54
N GLU A 137 5.28 -10.67 29.62
CA GLU A 137 4.53 -10.48 30.87
C GLU A 137 3.26 -9.65 30.66
N LEU A 138 3.35 -8.56 29.88
CA LEU A 138 2.17 -7.75 29.55
C LEU A 138 1.15 -8.56 28.74
N ILE A 139 1.60 -9.36 27.77
CA ILE A 139 0.71 -10.22 26.96
C ILE A 139 0.05 -11.30 27.82
N ASP A 140 0.80 -11.94 28.73
CA ASP A 140 0.28 -12.95 29.65
C ASP A 140 -0.79 -12.33 30.59
N LEU A 141 -0.54 -11.11 31.10
CA LEU A 141 -1.50 -10.38 31.93
C LEU A 141 -2.75 -9.96 31.14
N LEU A 142 -2.60 -9.41 29.93
CA LEU A 142 -3.74 -9.09 29.08
C LEU A 142 -4.59 -10.31 28.76
N THR A 143 -3.95 -11.45 28.47
CA THR A 143 -4.61 -12.74 28.22
C THR A 143 -5.33 -13.21 29.48
N LYS A 144 -4.69 -13.15 30.64
CA LYS A 144 -5.33 -13.49 31.92
C LYS A 144 -6.54 -12.61 32.20
N THR A 145 -6.42 -11.29 32.04
CA THR A 145 -7.53 -10.34 32.22
C THR A 145 -8.67 -10.64 31.25
N LEU A 146 -8.37 -10.96 29.99
CA LEU A 146 -9.36 -11.36 28.99
C LEU A 146 -10.16 -12.59 29.44
N HIS A 147 -9.49 -13.62 29.96
CA HIS A 147 -10.13 -14.85 30.43
C HIS A 147 -10.90 -14.69 31.75
N GLN A 148 -10.50 -13.74 32.61
CA GLN A 148 -11.10 -13.53 33.93
C GLN A 148 -12.24 -12.51 33.94
N THR A 149 -12.31 -11.62 32.96
CA THR A 149 -13.31 -10.56 32.95
C THR A 149 -14.67 -11.05 32.43
N ASP A 150 -15.72 -10.62 33.14
CA ASP A 150 -17.11 -10.84 32.76
C ASP A 150 -17.69 -9.73 31.86
N SER A 151 -16.94 -8.65 31.59
CA SER A 151 -17.40 -7.51 30.80
C SER A 151 -17.17 -7.72 29.31
N ALA A 152 -18.24 -7.83 28.52
CA ALA A 152 -18.17 -7.96 27.06
C ALA A 152 -17.44 -6.78 26.40
N ASP A 153 -17.64 -5.56 26.91
CA ASP A 153 -16.95 -4.34 26.45
C ASP A 153 -15.44 -4.41 26.71
N LEU A 154 -15.03 -4.85 27.91
CA LEU A 154 -13.62 -5.00 28.24
C LEU A 154 -12.95 -6.12 27.43
N GLN A 155 -13.64 -7.25 27.22
CA GLN A 155 -13.17 -8.32 26.33
C GLN A 155 -12.91 -7.78 24.92
N GLN A 156 -13.86 -7.02 24.36
CA GLN A 156 -13.72 -6.42 23.02
C GLN A 156 -12.56 -5.41 22.97
N LYS A 157 -12.37 -4.60 24.01
CA LYS A 157 -11.26 -3.64 24.10
C LYS A 157 -9.89 -4.32 24.16
N ILE A 158 -9.75 -5.39 24.94
CA ILE A 158 -8.50 -6.16 25.02
C ILE A 158 -8.22 -6.86 23.68
N ILE A 159 -9.23 -7.50 23.07
CA ILE A 159 -9.09 -8.14 21.75
C ILE A 159 -8.70 -7.12 20.68
N THR A 160 -9.31 -5.93 20.70
CA THR A 160 -8.95 -4.83 19.79
C THR A 160 -7.52 -4.37 19.98
N LEU A 161 -7.06 -4.23 21.22
CA LEU A 161 -5.66 -3.91 21.51
C LEU A 161 -4.72 -4.99 20.94
N LEU A 162 -4.99 -6.27 21.21
CA LEU A 162 -4.17 -7.38 20.72
C LEU A 162 -4.12 -7.43 19.18
N CYS A 163 -5.27 -7.28 18.52
CA CYS A 163 -5.38 -7.36 17.05
C CYS A 163 -4.68 -6.19 16.36
N ARG A 164 -4.67 -4.99 16.97
CA ARG A 164 -4.04 -3.80 16.39
C ARG A 164 -2.54 -3.93 16.14
N PHE A 165 -1.85 -4.83 16.82
CA PHE A 165 -0.42 -5.08 16.60
C PHE A 165 -0.15 -6.06 15.44
N GLU A 166 -1.19 -6.60 14.80
CA GLU A 166 -1.11 -7.47 13.61
C GLU A 166 -0.11 -8.63 13.77
N ASN A 167 0.06 -9.14 14.99
CA ASN A 167 0.99 -10.21 15.33
C ASN A 167 0.26 -11.58 15.33
N PRO A 168 0.76 -12.60 14.61
CA PRO A 168 0.14 -13.93 14.56
C PRO A 168 -0.02 -14.64 15.92
N GLU A 169 0.88 -14.40 16.88
CA GLU A 169 0.76 -14.95 18.23
C GLU A 169 -0.43 -14.32 18.98
N TYR A 170 -0.66 -13.03 18.78
CA TYR A 170 -1.77 -12.30 19.41
C TYR A 170 -3.10 -12.62 18.74
N LEU A 171 -3.08 -12.83 17.43
CA LEU A 171 -4.21 -13.42 16.72
C LEU A 171 -4.58 -14.77 17.33
N THR A 172 -3.61 -15.65 17.57
CA THR A 172 -3.86 -16.98 18.15
C THR A 172 -4.55 -16.89 19.52
N ILE A 173 -4.18 -15.90 20.34
CA ILE A 173 -4.84 -15.65 21.64
C ILE A 173 -6.31 -15.26 21.43
N ALA A 174 -6.58 -14.27 20.57
CA ALA A 174 -7.93 -13.81 20.28
C ALA A 174 -8.80 -14.91 19.63
N GLU A 175 -8.22 -15.66 18.68
CA GLU A 175 -8.86 -16.78 17.99
C GLU A 175 -9.26 -17.86 18.99
N ASN A 176 -8.33 -18.31 19.84
CA ASN A 176 -8.58 -19.34 20.84
C ASN A 176 -9.64 -18.91 21.86
N PHE A 177 -9.61 -17.66 22.32
CA PHE A 177 -10.62 -17.15 23.24
C PHE A 177 -12.01 -17.11 22.59
N LEU A 178 -12.09 -16.66 21.34
CA LEU A 178 -13.34 -16.63 20.58
C LEU A 178 -13.93 -18.04 20.41
N VAL A 179 -13.14 -18.99 19.88
CA VAL A 179 -13.62 -20.35 19.60
C VAL A 179 -13.84 -21.20 20.86
N SER A 180 -13.34 -20.75 22.02
CA SER A 180 -13.61 -21.44 23.31
C SER A 180 -15.07 -21.35 23.76
N GLY A 181 -15.87 -20.45 23.17
CA GLY A 181 -17.25 -20.18 23.59
C GLY A 181 -17.39 -19.32 24.85
N ASN A 182 -16.28 -18.91 25.47
CA ASN A 182 -16.28 -18.04 26.65
C ASN A 182 -16.33 -16.54 26.30
N CYS A 183 -16.12 -16.19 25.03
CA CYS A 183 -16.19 -14.80 24.57
C CYS A 183 -17.66 -14.32 24.60
N LYS A 184 -17.96 -13.28 25.37
CA LYS A 184 -19.31 -12.70 25.45
C LYS A 184 -19.60 -11.73 24.30
N SER A 185 -18.55 -11.18 23.68
CA SER A 185 -18.64 -10.30 22.51
C SER A 185 -18.17 -11.02 21.24
N GLU A 186 -18.72 -12.20 20.93
CA GLU A 186 -18.22 -13.05 19.84
C GLU A 186 -18.18 -12.34 18.48
N LEU A 187 -19.27 -11.67 18.10
CA LEU A 187 -19.35 -10.94 16.82
C LEU A 187 -18.48 -9.68 16.82
N GLY A 188 -18.29 -9.04 17.98
CA GLY A 188 -17.38 -7.91 18.13
C GLY A 188 -15.93 -8.33 17.97
N ALA A 189 -15.53 -9.41 18.64
CA ALA A 189 -14.21 -10.03 18.51
C ALA A 189 -13.95 -10.50 17.07
N PHE A 190 -14.92 -11.17 16.46
CA PHE A 190 -14.80 -11.62 15.08
C PHE A 190 -14.65 -10.46 14.09
N SER A 191 -15.47 -9.41 14.22
CA SER A 191 -15.34 -8.20 13.40
C SER A 191 -13.96 -7.57 13.54
N THR A 192 -13.43 -7.48 14.77
CA THR A 192 -12.09 -6.94 15.02
C THR A 192 -11.00 -7.78 14.36
N ILE A 193 -11.06 -9.11 14.48
CA ILE A 193 -10.10 -10.01 13.81
C ILE A 193 -10.14 -9.79 12.29
N CYS A 194 -11.34 -9.73 11.70
CA CYS A 194 -11.52 -9.54 10.25
C CYS A 194 -10.98 -8.19 9.74
N MET A 195 -10.95 -7.16 10.58
CA MET A 195 -10.44 -5.84 10.20
C MET A 195 -8.91 -5.72 10.25
N HIS A 196 -8.24 -6.58 11.00
CA HIS A 196 -6.79 -6.45 11.29
C HIS A 196 -5.92 -7.53 10.65
N PHE A 197 -6.50 -8.66 10.24
CA PHE A 197 -5.74 -9.78 9.71
C PHE A 197 -6.24 -10.18 8.32
N HIS A 198 -5.40 -10.89 7.57
CA HIS A 198 -5.82 -11.51 6.31
C HIS A 198 -6.69 -12.73 6.58
N VAL A 199 -7.66 -12.98 5.70
CA VAL A 199 -8.64 -14.08 5.85
C VAL A 199 -7.97 -15.44 6.07
N LYS A 200 -6.80 -15.67 5.45
CA LYS A 200 -6.01 -16.90 5.59
C LYS A 200 -5.54 -17.19 7.02
N ASP A 201 -5.45 -16.18 7.89
CA ASP A 201 -4.81 -16.30 9.20
C ASP A 201 -5.80 -16.67 10.33
N TYR A 202 -7.12 -16.55 10.12
CA TYR A 202 -8.16 -16.77 11.16
C TYR A 202 -9.28 -17.76 10.76
N GLN A 203 -8.91 -18.80 10.02
CA GLN A 203 -9.88 -19.76 9.45
C GLN A 203 -10.74 -20.48 10.51
N LYS A 204 -10.24 -20.69 11.74
CA LYS A 204 -11.04 -21.38 12.78
C LYS A 204 -12.15 -20.50 13.30
N SER A 205 -11.85 -19.21 13.52
CA SER A 205 -12.85 -18.22 13.92
C SER A 205 -13.95 -18.08 12.86
N LEU A 206 -13.56 -18.04 11.59
CA LEU A 206 -14.49 -17.96 10.47
C LEU A 206 -15.47 -19.14 10.50
N LYS A 207 -14.96 -20.37 10.54
CA LYS A 207 -15.78 -21.58 10.61
C LYS A 207 -16.71 -21.56 11.83
N TYR A 208 -16.17 -21.26 13.01
CA TYR A 208 -16.93 -21.24 14.26
C TYR A 208 -18.12 -20.27 14.22
N ILE A 209 -17.91 -19.04 13.76
CA ILE A 209 -18.95 -18.01 13.72
C ILE A 209 -20.03 -18.37 12.69
N PHE A 210 -19.64 -18.84 11.51
CA PHE A 210 -20.62 -19.20 10.48
C PHE A 210 -21.41 -20.46 10.85
N ASP A 211 -20.77 -21.49 11.41
CA ASP A 211 -21.49 -22.68 11.91
C ASP A 211 -22.52 -22.30 12.99
N LYS A 212 -22.19 -21.37 13.89
CA LYS A 212 -23.13 -20.82 14.88
C LYS A 212 -24.27 -20.03 14.24
N ALA A 213 -23.98 -19.19 13.26
CA ALA A 213 -24.98 -18.35 12.63
C ALA A 213 -25.96 -19.15 11.76
N ILE A 214 -25.50 -20.23 11.13
CA ILE A 214 -26.32 -21.20 10.38
C ILE A 214 -27.21 -22.00 11.33
N SER A 215 -26.62 -22.57 12.39
CA SER A 215 -27.32 -23.46 13.32
C SER A 215 -28.32 -22.72 14.22
N ASN A 216 -28.12 -21.41 14.44
CA ASN A 216 -29.00 -20.59 15.26
C ASN A 216 -29.47 -19.31 14.54
N PRO A 217 -30.64 -19.38 13.89
CA PRO A 217 -31.70 -18.39 13.95
C PRO A 217 -31.35 -16.98 14.42
N GLN A 218 -31.26 -16.87 15.74
CA GLN A 218 -31.27 -15.65 16.51
C GLN A 218 -29.86 -15.14 16.87
N TYR A 219 -28.83 -15.90 16.50
CA TYR A 219 -27.43 -15.56 16.79
C TYR A 219 -27.05 -14.19 16.24
N VAL A 220 -27.41 -13.97 14.97
CA VAL A 220 -27.35 -12.67 14.30
C VAL A 220 -28.75 -12.07 14.32
N ASN A 221 -28.94 -10.96 15.02
CA ASN A 221 -30.19 -10.26 15.21
C ASN A 221 -30.01 -8.74 15.01
N LYS A 222 -31.11 -7.97 15.06
CA LYS A 222 -31.10 -6.52 14.81
C LYS A 222 -30.11 -5.73 15.69
N ASN A 223 -29.75 -6.21 16.87
CA ASN A 223 -28.82 -5.50 17.77
C ASN A 223 -27.34 -5.72 17.42
N ASN A 224 -27.00 -6.81 16.73
CA ASN A 224 -25.61 -7.21 16.48
C ASN A 224 -25.28 -7.49 15.00
N TYR A 225 -26.27 -7.44 14.09
CA TYR A 225 -26.08 -7.76 12.67
C TYR A 225 -25.02 -6.89 12.03
N ARG A 226 -24.89 -5.63 12.45
CA ARG A 226 -23.95 -4.68 11.85
C ARG A 226 -22.49 -5.09 12.04
N LEU A 227 -22.15 -5.67 13.20
CA LEU A 227 -20.81 -6.21 13.46
C LEU A 227 -20.52 -7.38 12.53
N PHE A 228 -21.52 -8.26 12.35
CA PHE A 228 -21.40 -9.42 11.48
C PHE A 228 -21.33 -9.04 9.98
N TYR A 229 -22.15 -8.08 9.54
CA TYR A 229 -22.08 -7.50 8.20
C TYR A 229 -20.72 -6.84 7.93
N ASN A 230 -20.19 -6.06 8.88
CA ASN A 230 -18.87 -5.43 8.75
C ASN A 230 -17.76 -6.49 8.62
N ALA A 231 -17.84 -7.59 9.37
CA ALA A 231 -16.91 -8.71 9.24
C ALA A 231 -16.96 -9.32 7.83
N ILE A 232 -18.15 -9.63 7.32
CA ILE A 232 -18.35 -10.16 5.96
C ILE A 232 -17.82 -9.19 4.90
N ASN A 233 -18.15 -7.90 5.01
CA ASN A 233 -17.67 -6.88 4.08
C ASN A 233 -16.14 -6.77 4.11
N SER A 234 -15.50 -6.92 5.27
CA SER A 234 -14.04 -6.93 5.40
C SER A 234 -13.43 -8.16 4.70
N ILE A 235 -14.02 -9.35 4.88
CA ILE A 235 -13.62 -10.58 4.18
C ILE A 235 -13.72 -10.41 2.65
N LEU A 236 -14.76 -9.73 2.16
CA LEU A 236 -14.97 -9.52 0.72
C LEU A 236 -14.03 -8.48 0.10
N ILE A 237 -13.63 -7.46 0.86
CA ILE A 237 -12.67 -6.42 0.43
C ILE A 237 -11.27 -7.00 0.28
N ASP A 238 -10.92 -8.08 1.00
CA ASP A 238 -9.63 -8.73 0.86
C ASP A 238 -9.38 -9.14 -0.62
N SER A 239 -8.19 -8.77 -1.13
CA SER A 239 -7.79 -8.94 -2.52
C SER A 239 -7.43 -10.38 -2.86
N TYR A 240 -7.25 -11.24 -1.86
CA TYR A 240 -6.98 -12.66 -2.07
C TYR A 240 -8.27 -13.47 -2.22
N ASP A 241 -8.41 -14.11 -3.39
CA ASP A 241 -9.44 -15.11 -3.61
C ASP A 241 -9.07 -16.41 -2.88
N THR A 242 -9.90 -16.83 -1.91
CA THR A 242 -9.63 -17.94 -0.99
C THR A 242 -10.87 -18.82 -0.81
N GLU A 243 -10.68 -20.08 -0.45
CA GLU A 243 -11.79 -21.00 -0.09
C GLU A 243 -12.71 -20.39 0.98
N GLU A 244 -12.14 -19.62 1.90
CA GLU A 244 -12.87 -18.94 2.98
C GLU A 244 -13.67 -17.73 2.53
N LYS A 245 -13.21 -16.99 1.51
CA LYS A 245 -14.02 -15.96 0.84
C LYS A 245 -15.25 -16.61 0.22
N GLN A 246 -15.09 -17.75 -0.44
CA GLN A 246 -16.20 -18.52 -0.99
C GLN A 246 -17.16 -18.99 0.11
N LYS A 247 -16.67 -19.46 1.27
CA LYS A 247 -17.52 -19.82 2.42
C LYS A 247 -18.34 -18.64 2.95
N ALA A 248 -17.77 -17.43 3.02
CA ALA A 248 -18.50 -16.23 3.43
C ALA A 248 -19.60 -15.86 2.42
N ILE A 249 -19.32 -16.00 1.12
CA ILE A 249 -20.31 -15.80 0.04
C ILE A 249 -21.41 -16.88 0.12
N ASP A 250 -21.03 -18.14 0.32
CA ASP A 250 -21.97 -19.26 0.47
C ASP A 250 -22.90 -19.07 1.67
N TYR A 251 -22.34 -18.62 2.80
CA TYR A 251 -23.13 -18.25 3.96
C TYR A 251 -24.09 -17.09 3.64
N ALA A 252 -23.60 -16.01 2.99
CA ALA A 252 -24.44 -14.87 2.64
C ALA A 252 -25.59 -15.30 1.73
N PHE A 253 -25.32 -16.17 0.75
CA PHE A 253 -26.32 -16.77 -0.11
C PHE A 253 -27.32 -17.62 0.70
N GLU A 254 -26.85 -18.51 1.56
CA GLU A 254 -27.72 -19.37 2.39
C GLU A 254 -28.58 -18.54 3.35
N PHE A 255 -28.04 -17.46 3.90
CA PHE A 255 -28.78 -16.51 4.73
C PHE A 255 -29.91 -15.86 3.95
N ILE A 256 -29.62 -15.36 2.74
CA ILE A 256 -30.60 -14.77 1.82
C ILE A 256 -31.68 -15.81 1.48
N ASP A 257 -31.27 -17.01 1.05
CA ASP A 257 -32.17 -18.08 0.60
C ASP A 257 -33.12 -18.57 1.69
N LYS A 258 -32.60 -18.78 2.91
CA LYS A 258 -33.41 -19.30 4.02
C LYS A 258 -34.25 -18.24 4.72
N ARG A 259 -33.81 -16.98 4.75
CA ARG A 259 -34.43 -15.95 5.61
C ARG A 259 -35.17 -14.86 4.86
N ILE A 260 -34.86 -14.63 3.58
CA ILE A 260 -35.56 -13.62 2.79
C ILE A 260 -36.69 -14.30 2.03
N GLN A 261 -37.90 -14.22 2.57
CA GLN A 261 -39.11 -14.57 1.83
C GLN A 261 -39.50 -13.40 0.94
N PHE A 262 -39.52 -13.59 -0.37
CA PHE A 262 -40.03 -12.58 -1.30
C PHE A 262 -41.55 -12.75 -1.50
N PRO A 263 -42.35 -11.67 -1.38
CA PRO A 263 -41.94 -10.29 -1.07
C PRO A 263 -41.61 -10.10 0.41
N ASP A 264 -40.46 -9.51 0.71
CA ASP A 264 -40.05 -9.16 2.07
C ASP A 264 -40.81 -7.90 2.48
N ALA A 265 -41.53 -7.94 3.60
CA ALA A 265 -42.41 -6.85 4.02
C ALA A 265 -41.62 -5.60 4.43
N ASP A 266 -40.48 -5.76 5.09
CA ASP A 266 -39.61 -4.65 5.50
C ASP A 266 -39.01 -3.99 4.26
N LEU A 267 -38.56 -4.79 3.29
CA LEU A 267 -38.12 -4.34 1.99
C LEU A 267 -39.23 -3.62 1.21
N THR A 268 -40.42 -4.20 1.14
CA THR A 268 -41.57 -3.63 0.42
C THR A 268 -42.03 -2.32 1.06
N ASN A 269 -42.02 -2.23 2.39
CA ASN A 269 -42.35 -1.02 3.12
C ASN A 269 -41.29 0.06 2.93
N TYR A 270 -40.01 -0.32 2.99
CA TYR A 270 -38.89 0.59 2.76
C TYR A 270 -38.93 1.21 1.35
N ILE A 271 -39.24 0.41 0.32
CA ILE A 271 -39.40 0.88 -1.06
C ILE A 271 -40.53 1.91 -1.14
N LYS A 272 -41.71 1.58 -0.60
CA LYS A 272 -42.88 2.46 -0.62
C LYS A 272 -42.64 3.78 0.13
N SER A 273 -41.86 3.77 1.20
CA SER A 273 -41.58 4.98 2.00
C SER A 273 -40.46 5.86 1.43
N ASN A 274 -39.58 5.33 0.58
CA ASN A 274 -38.38 6.02 0.09
C ASN A 274 -38.30 6.13 -1.45
N GLU A 275 -39.42 5.97 -2.16
CA GLU A 275 -39.50 5.96 -3.65
C GLU A 275 -38.74 7.12 -4.32
N THR A 276 -38.83 8.33 -3.78
CA THR A 276 -38.17 9.53 -4.33
C THR A 276 -36.65 9.52 -4.15
N PHE A 277 -36.14 8.90 -3.08
CA PHE A 277 -34.72 8.85 -2.72
C PHE A 277 -33.98 7.74 -3.50
N TYR A 278 -34.66 6.65 -3.81
CA TYR A 278 -34.11 5.49 -4.51
C TYR A 278 -33.87 5.75 -6.02
N LEU A 279 -34.68 6.63 -6.62
CA LEU A 279 -34.61 6.96 -8.04
C LEU A 279 -33.48 7.96 -8.40
N GLN A 280 -32.91 8.68 -7.43
CA GLN A 280 -32.04 9.83 -7.72
C GLN A 280 -30.55 9.64 -7.38
N SER A 281 -30.15 8.78 -6.43
CA SER A 281 -28.76 8.88 -5.90
C SER A 281 -28.04 7.59 -5.49
N PHE A 282 -28.64 6.40 -5.52
CA PHE A 282 -28.01 5.21 -4.91
C PHE A 282 -27.88 4.02 -5.85
N GLY A 283 -26.65 3.75 -6.30
CA GLY A 283 -26.28 2.42 -6.74
C GLY A 283 -26.12 1.51 -5.53
N PHE A 284 -27.19 0.99 -4.92
CA PHE A 284 -27.16 0.04 -3.78
C PHE A 284 -26.26 0.39 -2.55
N MET A 285 -25.56 1.53 -2.52
CA MET A 285 -24.32 1.70 -1.72
C MET A 285 -24.39 2.69 -0.55
N ASN A 286 -25.54 3.30 -0.27
CA ASN A 286 -25.71 4.05 0.97
C ASN A 286 -27.11 3.74 1.50
N ASP A 287 -27.16 2.83 2.46
CA ASP A 287 -28.35 2.48 3.21
C ASP A 287 -28.64 3.56 4.27
N PRO A 288 -29.77 4.29 4.19
CA PRO A 288 -30.38 4.87 5.36
C PRO A 288 -31.14 3.77 6.12
N HIS A 289 -30.41 3.05 6.96
CA HIS A 289 -30.88 2.33 8.16
C HIS A 289 -31.91 1.19 8.00
N ASP A 290 -31.47 -0.03 8.34
CA ASP A 290 -32.21 -1.13 9.02
C ASP A 290 -32.83 -2.28 8.17
N VAL A 291 -32.56 -2.37 6.86
CA VAL A 291 -33.05 -3.50 6.03
C VAL A 291 -31.96 -4.55 5.79
N MET A 292 -31.81 -5.49 6.73
CA MET A 292 -30.80 -6.57 6.67
C MET A 292 -30.79 -7.34 5.35
N SER A 293 -31.94 -7.54 4.70
CA SER A 293 -32.04 -8.25 3.41
C SER A 293 -31.34 -7.51 2.26
N LEU A 294 -31.39 -6.18 2.24
CA LEU A 294 -30.67 -5.35 1.25
C LEU A 294 -29.16 -5.36 1.49
N ASP A 295 -28.72 -5.42 2.75
CA ASP A 295 -27.29 -5.50 3.08
C ASP A 295 -26.64 -6.78 2.55
N PHE A 296 -27.27 -7.94 2.73
CA PHE A 296 -26.75 -9.20 2.21
C PHE A 296 -26.85 -9.29 0.68
N ILE A 297 -27.89 -8.73 0.07
CA ILE A 297 -27.94 -8.57 -1.39
C ILE A 297 -26.76 -7.72 -1.88
N THR A 298 -26.44 -6.63 -1.17
CA THR A 298 -25.30 -5.75 -1.49
C THR A 298 -23.96 -6.48 -1.33
N VAL A 299 -23.81 -7.32 -0.30
CA VAL A 299 -22.66 -8.23 -0.13
C VAL A 299 -22.50 -9.13 -1.34
N MET A 300 -23.57 -9.78 -1.80
CA MET A 300 -23.54 -10.67 -2.95
C MET A 300 -23.23 -9.94 -4.27
N ILE A 301 -23.71 -8.70 -4.43
CA ILE A 301 -23.36 -7.83 -5.55
C ILE A 301 -21.86 -7.50 -5.52
N LYS A 302 -21.32 -7.11 -4.35
CA LYS A 302 -19.90 -6.80 -4.16
C LYS A 302 -19.00 -8.02 -4.37
N ALA A 303 -19.46 -9.19 -3.93
CA ALA A 303 -18.80 -10.47 -4.14
C ALA A 303 -18.81 -10.91 -5.62
N ASP A 304 -19.61 -10.25 -6.46
CA ASP A 304 -19.76 -10.60 -7.86
C ASP A 304 -20.22 -12.05 -8.07
N ASP A 305 -21.19 -12.52 -7.27
CA ASP A 305 -21.68 -13.89 -7.34
C ASP A 305 -22.95 -14.01 -8.22
N LYS A 306 -22.91 -14.90 -9.22
CA LYS A 306 -24.02 -15.11 -10.17
C LYS A 306 -25.35 -15.53 -9.50
N ARG A 307 -25.31 -16.14 -8.32
CA ARG A 307 -26.50 -16.58 -7.58
C ARG A 307 -27.37 -15.40 -7.12
N ILE A 308 -26.87 -14.15 -7.19
CA ILE A 308 -27.67 -12.97 -6.88
C ILE A 308 -28.74 -12.65 -7.95
N VAL A 309 -28.57 -13.17 -9.18
CA VAL A 309 -29.40 -12.83 -10.33
C VAL A 309 -30.91 -13.01 -10.08
N PRO A 310 -31.41 -14.13 -9.53
CA PRO A 310 -32.84 -14.30 -9.27
C PRO A 310 -33.41 -13.25 -8.29
N TYR A 311 -32.61 -12.77 -7.34
CA TYR A 311 -33.01 -11.74 -6.40
C TYR A 311 -33.09 -10.37 -7.07
N ILE A 312 -32.12 -10.04 -7.94
CA ILE A 312 -32.19 -8.83 -8.76
C ILE A 312 -33.43 -8.83 -9.67
N GLN A 313 -33.78 -9.98 -10.25
CA GLN A 313 -35.01 -10.10 -11.06
C GLN A 313 -36.27 -9.86 -10.21
N LYS A 314 -36.36 -10.44 -9.02
CA LYS A 314 -37.47 -10.19 -8.08
C LYS A 314 -37.55 -8.74 -7.63
N LEU A 315 -36.42 -8.08 -7.37
CA LEU A 315 -36.38 -6.64 -7.05
C LEU A 315 -36.90 -5.79 -8.23
N ASN A 316 -36.53 -6.15 -9.46
CA ASN A 316 -37.04 -5.50 -10.67
C ASN A 316 -38.56 -5.69 -10.84
N GLU A 317 -39.09 -6.88 -10.53
CA GLU A 317 -40.54 -7.16 -10.53
C GLU A 317 -41.29 -6.31 -9.49
N LEU A 318 -40.64 -5.98 -8.38
CA LEU A 318 -41.14 -5.07 -7.35
C LEU A 318 -40.93 -3.57 -7.68
N GLY A 319 -40.43 -3.26 -8.88
CA GLY A 319 -40.22 -1.88 -9.34
C GLY A 319 -38.85 -1.28 -8.99
N ILE A 320 -37.96 -2.01 -8.30
CA ILE A 320 -36.60 -1.56 -8.00
C ILE A 320 -35.67 -1.84 -9.18
N LYS A 321 -35.83 -1.09 -10.26
CA LYS A 321 -34.96 -1.17 -11.44
C LYS A 321 -33.99 0.01 -11.47
N ASN A 322 -32.70 -0.27 -11.40
CA ASN A 322 -31.64 0.73 -11.53
C ASN A 322 -30.50 0.23 -12.43
N ILE A 323 -29.54 1.10 -12.73
CA ILE A 323 -28.46 0.75 -13.64
C ILE A 323 -27.54 -0.37 -13.11
N THR A 324 -27.42 -0.51 -11.79
CA THR A 324 -26.70 -1.64 -11.18
C THR A 324 -27.41 -2.97 -11.49
N SER A 325 -28.74 -2.99 -11.41
CA SER A 325 -29.53 -4.17 -11.80
C SER A 325 -29.34 -4.48 -13.28
N ASP A 326 -29.36 -3.47 -14.15
CA ASP A 326 -29.14 -3.62 -15.59
C ASP A 326 -27.73 -4.19 -15.87
N PHE A 327 -26.71 -3.70 -15.15
CA PHE A 327 -25.34 -4.19 -15.27
C PHE A 327 -25.21 -5.65 -14.88
N ILE A 328 -25.76 -6.06 -13.73
CA ILE A 328 -25.68 -7.44 -13.25
C ILE A 328 -26.39 -8.37 -14.24
N LEU A 329 -27.60 -8.02 -14.67
CA LEU A 329 -28.38 -8.85 -15.60
C LEU A 329 -27.68 -8.95 -16.98
N TRP A 330 -27.10 -7.86 -17.49
CA TRP A 330 -26.29 -7.88 -18.70
C TRP A 330 -25.00 -8.69 -18.55
N LYS A 331 -24.28 -8.49 -17.44
CA LYS A 331 -23.05 -9.22 -17.07
C LYS A 331 -23.26 -10.72 -16.89
N TYR A 332 -24.47 -11.17 -16.57
CA TYR A 332 -24.78 -12.60 -16.48
C TYR A 332 -25.57 -13.15 -17.67
N GLY A 333 -25.76 -12.34 -18.72
CA GLY A 333 -26.37 -12.76 -19.98
C GLY A 333 -27.90 -12.89 -19.94
N ILE A 334 -28.54 -12.31 -18.93
CA ILE A 334 -30.00 -12.32 -18.76
C ILE A 334 -30.66 -11.22 -19.62
N ASP A 335 -30.05 -10.03 -19.68
CA ASP A 335 -30.46 -8.94 -20.58
C ASP A 335 -29.27 -8.48 -21.44
N PRO A 336 -28.87 -9.27 -22.46
CA PRO A 336 -27.76 -8.92 -23.34
C PRO A 336 -28.16 -7.92 -24.44
N SER A 337 -29.29 -7.21 -24.29
CA SER A 337 -29.80 -6.34 -25.35
C SER A 337 -28.86 -5.17 -25.64
N GLU A 338 -28.81 -4.76 -26.90
CA GLU A 338 -28.03 -3.59 -27.34
C GLU A 338 -28.44 -2.32 -26.60
N LYS A 339 -29.74 -2.17 -26.30
CA LYS A 339 -30.28 -1.06 -25.52
C LYS A 339 -29.68 -1.01 -24.11
N THR A 340 -29.59 -2.16 -23.43
CA THR A 340 -29.02 -2.24 -22.09
C THR A 340 -27.51 -2.02 -22.14
N PHE A 341 -26.82 -2.60 -23.11
CA PHE A 341 -25.39 -2.33 -23.33
C PHE A 341 -25.11 -0.84 -23.54
N GLN A 342 -25.83 -0.18 -24.46
CA GLN A 342 -25.72 1.25 -24.72
C GLN A 342 -26.00 2.07 -23.47
N LYS A 343 -27.03 1.71 -22.67
CA LYS A 343 -27.30 2.37 -21.39
C LYS A 343 -26.10 2.28 -20.43
N LEU A 344 -25.47 1.12 -20.33
CA LEU A 344 -24.35 0.87 -19.41
C LEU A 344 -23.07 1.59 -19.83
N ILE A 345 -22.67 1.50 -21.10
CA ILE A 345 -21.53 2.26 -21.61
C ILE A 345 -21.83 3.76 -21.63
N ASN A 346 -23.11 4.16 -21.65
CA ASN A 346 -23.53 5.55 -21.56
C ASN A 346 -23.63 6.07 -20.11
N ASP A 347 -23.34 5.25 -19.11
CA ASP A 347 -23.23 5.66 -17.72
C ASP A 347 -21.77 5.76 -17.25
N TYR A 348 -21.49 6.72 -16.38
CA TYR A 348 -20.13 7.02 -15.92
C TYR A 348 -19.59 5.93 -14.96
N ASP A 349 -20.39 5.50 -13.98
CA ASP A 349 -19.97 4.56 -12.94
C ASP A 349 -19.84 3.12 -13.46
N TYR A 350 -20.46 2.84 -14.61
CA TYR A 350 -20.53 1.51 -15.22
C TYR A 350 -19.66 1.33 -16.45
N PHE A 351 -19.18 2.41 -17.07
CA PHE A 351 -18.35 2.32 -18.28
C PHE A 351 -17.12 1.42 -18.11
N ASN A 352 -16.26 1.70 -17.13
CA ASN A 352 -15.06 0.90 -16.87
C ASN A 352 -15.40 -0.53 -16.42
N LYS A 353 -16.51 -0.71 -15.69
CA LYS A 353 -17.00 -2.04 -15.29
C LYS A 353 -17.42 -2.87 -16.50
N VAL A 354 -18.06 -2.26 -17.48
CA VAL A 354 -18.42 -2.90 -18.75
C VAL A 354 -17.17 -3.29 -19.53
N LEU A 355 -16.21 -2.37 -19.70
CA LEU A 355 -14.94 -2.67 -20.38
C LEU A 355 -14.22 -3.86 -19.76
N PHE A 356 -14.13 -3.89 -18.43
CA PHE A 356 -13.54 -5.01 -17.69
C PHE A 356 -14.27 -6.34 -17.95
N VAL A 357 -15.61 -6.36 -17.93
CA VAL A 357 -16.38 -7.58 -18.22
C VAL A 357 -16.17 -8.05 -19.67
N LEU A 358 -16.09 -7.12 -20.62
CA LEU A 358 -15.83 -7.45 -22.02
C LEU A 358 -14.43 -8.03 -22.22
N ASP A 359 -13.43 -7.50 -21.51
CA ASP A 359 -12.07 -8.02 -21.50
C ASP A 359 -12.01 -9.44 -20.94
N GLN A 360 -12.63 -9.69 -19.78
CA GLN A 360 -12.71 -11.04 -19.17
C GLN A 360 -13.33 -12.07 -20.11
N ARG A 361 -14.36 -11.66 -20.85
CA ARG A 361 -15.03 -12.52 -21.84
C ARG A 361 -14.28 -12.61 -23.17
N SER A 362 -13.12 -11.96 -23.30
CA SER A 362 -12.33 -11.87 -24.54
C SER A 362 -13.11 -11.28 -25.73
N ILE A 363 -14.15 -10.48 -25.43
CA ILE A 363 -15.05 -9.88 -26.43
C ILE A 363 -14.39 -8.67 -27.10
N LEU A 364 -13.55 -7.92 -26.38
CA LEU A 364 -12.85 -6.75 -26.94
C LEU A 364 -12.05 -7.08 -28.21
N GLN A 365 -11.54 -8.31 -28.33
CA GLN A 365 -10.80 -8.73 -29.51
C GLN A 365 -11.72 -9.26 -30.64
N ALA A 366 -12.91 -9.76 -30.30
CA ALA A 366 -13.78 -10.53 -31.20
C ALA A 366 -15.00 -9.77 -31.77
N ASP A 367 -15.48 -8.72 -31.11
CA ASP A 367 -16.72 -8.02 -31.51
C ASP A 367 -16.47 -6.55 -31.88
N ASN A 368 -16.36 -6.28 -33.19
CA ASN A 368 -16.14 -4.93 -33.70
C ASN A 368 -17.32 -3.98 -33.46
N LYS A 369 -18.56 -4.48 -33.37
CA LYS A 369 -19.73 -3.64 -33.13
C LYS A 369 -19.71 -3.08 -31.70
N GLN A 370 -19.23 -3.86 -30.74
CA GLN A 370 -19.08 -3.36 -29.37
C GLN A 370 -17.94 -2.37 -29.23
N LEU A 371 -16.82 -2.55 -29.95
CA LEU A 371 -15.75 -1.57 -29.99
C LEU A 371 -16.22 -0.24 -30.60
N GLU A 372 -16.99 -0.29 -31.69
CA GLU A 372 -17.63 0.89 -32.27
C GLU A 372 -18.39 1.70 -31.22
N TYR A 373 -19.24 1.04 -30.44
CA TYR A 373 -20.00 1.70 -29.38
C TYR A 373 -19.12 2.26 -28.26
N ILE A 374 -18.10 1.52 -27.81
CA ILE A 374 -17.15 1.98 -26.79
C ILE A 374 -16.49 3.29 -27.21
N PHE A 375 -15.88 3.32 -28.40
CA PHE A 375 -15.16 4.50 -28.88
C PHE A 375 -16.12 5.66 -29.25
N SER A 376 -17.31 5.35 -29.76
CA SER A 376 -18.35 6.36 -30.03
C SER A 376 -18.88 7.03 -28.76
N SER A 377 -19.02 6.29 -27.66
CA SER A 377 -19.53 6.83 -26.39
C SER A 377 -18.56 7.83 -25.76
N PHE A 378 -17.24 7.70 -25.97
CA PHE A 378 -16.24 8.66 -25.50
C PHE A 378 -16.41 10.05 -26.11
N GLU A 379 -16.62 10.10 -27.42
CA GLU A 379 -16.81 11.36 -28.14
C GLU A 379 -18.08 12.10 -27.68
N ASN A 380 -19.14 11.37 -27.32
CA ASN A 380 -20.45 11.95 -27.04
C ASN A 380 -20.69 12.32 -25.56
N LYS A 381 -19.85 11.88 -24.62
CA LYS A 381 -20.06 12.07 -23.17
C LYS A 381 -19.35 13.26 -22.52
N LEU A 382 -18.30 13.79 -23.13
CA LEU A 382 -17.46 14.80 -22.49
C LEU A 382 -17.92 16.21 -22.88
N SER A 383 -19.15 16.60 -22.51
CA SER A 383 -19.54 18.01 -22.52
C SER A 383 -18.83 18.73 -21.37
N TYR A 384 -17.78 19.45 -21.75
CA TYR A 384 -16.74 20.13 -20.99
C TYR A 384 -17.16 21.28 -20.05
N LYS A 385 -18.42 21.36 -19.60
CA LYS A 385 -18.88 22.49 -18.77
C LYS A 385 -19.16 22.03 -17.35
N ASP A 386 -18.51 22.71 -16.40
CA ASP A 386 -18.83 22.73 -14.97
C ASP A 386 -18.07 21.77 -14.03
N TYR A 387 -16.73 21.80 -14.03
CA TYR A 387 -16.02 21.47 -12.78
C TYR A 387 -14.67 22.17 -12.63
N SER A 388 -14.51 22.90 -11.52
CA SER A 388 -13.29 23.57 -11.10
C SER A 388 -12.26 22.56 -10.58
N SER A 389 -11.07 22.58 -11.19
CA SER A 389 -9.90 21.80 -10.86
C SER A 389 -9.34 22.19 -9.49
N ASP A 390 -9.35 21.29 -8.51
CA ASP A 390 -8.53 21.46 -7.29
C ASP A 390 -7.82 20.18 -6.81
N LYS A 391 -7.88 19.06 -7.55
CA LYS A 391 -7.05 17.88 -7.24
C LYS A 391 -6.57 17.18 -8.51
N SER A 392 -5.25 17.22 -8.72
CA SER A 392 -4.47 16.63 -9.83
C SER A 392 -4.64 17.32 -11.20
N GLY A 393 -3.52 17.66 -11.84
CA GLY A 393 -3.46 18.42 -13.11
C GLY A 393 -3.92 17.66 -14.36
N MET A 394 -4.87 16.73 -14.23
CA MET A 394 -5.55 16.10 -15.36
C MET A 394 -6.97 16.66 -15.46
N THR A 395 -7.40 17.09 -16.64
CA THR A 395 -8.82 17.31 -16.93
C THR A 395 -9.56 15.97 -16.75
N ARG A 396 -10.82 16.00 -16.29
CA ARG A 396 -11.62 14.78 -16.01
C ARG A 396 -11.73 13.86 -17.24
N SER A 397 -11.80 14.45 -18.44
CA SER A 397 -11.70 13.74 -19.73
C SER A 397 -10.42 12.92 -19.88
N ASN A 398 -9.27 13.44 -19.43
CA ASN A 398 -8.01 12.73 -19.48
C ASN A 398 -7.93 11.62 -18.43
N GLY A 399 -8.64 11.74 -17.30
CA GLY A 399 -8.77 10.66 -16.30
C GLY A 399 -9.62 9.47 -16.78
N ASP A 400 -10.66 9.75 -17.57
CA ASP A 400 -11.53 8.72 -18.16
C ASP A 400 -10.81 7.96 -19.28
N VAL A 401 -10.09 8.69 -20.15
CA VAL A 401 -9.23 8.08 -21.17
C VAL A 401 -8.11 7.27 -20.50
N PHE A 402 -7.51 7.77 -19.41
CA PHE A 402 -6.50 7.05 -18.65
C PHE A 402 -7.02 5.70 -18.15
N SER A 403 -8.17 5.69 -17.48
CA SER A 403 -8.76 4.47 -16.89
C SER A 403 -9.15 3.43 -17.95
N ALA A 404 -9.70 3.87 -19.07
CA ALA A 404 -10.10 2.96 -20.15
C ALA A 404 -8.91 2.44 -20.95
N ALA A 405 -7.88 3.26 -21.14
CA ALA A 405 -6.63 2.85 -21.78
C ALA A 405 -5.94 1.71 -21.01
N GLU A 406 -6.15 1.58 -19.68
CA GLU A 406 -5.65 0.45 -18.90
C GLU A 406 -6.23 -0.91 -19.35
N THR A 407 -7.40 -0.92 -20.00
CA THR A 407 -7.99 -2.13 -20.59
C THR A 407 -7.80 -2.19 -22.10
N LEU A 408 -7.97 -1.05 -22.80
CA LEU A 408 -7.94 -0.98 -24.26
C LEU A 408 -6.55 -1.20 -24.85
N TYR A 409 -5.46 -1.04 -24.08
CA TYR A 409 -4.11 -1.32 -24.58
C TYR A 409 -3.89 -2.78 -25.01
N GLN A 410 -4.76 -3.69 -24.55
CA GLN A 410 -4.79 -5.09 -24.97
C GLN A 410 -5.26 -5.30 -26.41
N LEU A 411 -5.80 -4.27 -27.06
CA LEU A 411 -6.05 -4.28 -28.50
C LEU A 411 -4.73 -4.18 -29.26
N ASP A 412 -4.64 -4.90 -30.38
CA ASP A 412 -3.57 -4.70 -31.34
C ASP A 412 -3.47 -3.22 -31.74
N GLN A 413 -2.26 -2.69 -31.85
CA GLN A 413 -2.05 -1.25 -32.05
C GLN A 413 -2.67 -0.76 -33.35
N LYS A 414 -2.61 -1.55 -34.42
CA LYS A 414 -3.26 -1.19 -35.69
C LYS A 414 -4.77 -1.12 -35.52
N LYS A 415 -5.36 -2.09 -34.82
CA LYS A 415 -6.80 -2.08 -34.50
C LYS A 415 -7.16 -0.87 -33.64
N PHE A 416 -6.43 -0.60 -32.56
CA PHE A 416 -6.64 0.54 -31.68
C PHE A 416 -6.61 1.87 -32.45
N ASN A 417 -5.58 2.09 -33.28
CA ASN A 417 -5.44 3.30 -34.08
C ASN A 417 -6.62 3.51 -35.03
N ILE A 418 -7.13 2.45 -35.67
CA ILE A 418 -8.31 2.55 -36.54
C ILE A 418 -9.52 3.09 -35.77
N TRP A 419 -9.77 2.60 -34.56
CA TRP A 419 -10.91 3.05 -33.74
C TRP A 419 -10.74 4.48 -33.24
N VAL A 420 -9.55 4.84 -32.74
CA VAL A 420 -9.26 6.20 -32.27
C VAL A 420 -9.45 7.21 -33.40
N GLU A 421 -8.90 6.94 -34.58
CA GLU A 421 -8.99 7.87 -35.72
C GLU A 421 -10.40 8.03 -36.27
N HIS A 422 -11.20 6.95 -36.24
CA HIS A 422 -12.54 6.97 -36.82
C HIS A 422 -13.59 7.62 -35.90
N TYR A 423 -13.50 7.39 -34.59
CA TYR A 423 -14.58 7.74 -33.66
C TYR A 423 -14.28 8.93 -32.74
N ILE A 424 -13.01 9.17 -32.42
CA ILE A 424 -12.62 10.31 -31.60
C ILE A 424 -12.33 11.49 -32.53
N LYS A 425 -13.00 12.63 -32.37
CA LYS A 425 -12.77 13.82 -33.23
C LYS A 425 -11.89 14.85 -32.54
N SER A 426 -11.92 14.90 -31.20
CA SER A 426 -11.05 15.80 -30.44
C SER A 426 -9.58 15.38 -30.51
N ASN A 427 -8.72 16.27 -31.01
CA ASN A 427 -7.27 16.04 -31.05
C ASN A 427 -6.65 15.87 -29.65
N GLU A 428 -7.20 16.56 -28.64
CA GLU A 428 -6.77 16.40 -27.25
C GLU A 428 -7.01 14.97 -26.77
N LEU A 429 -8.21 14.42 -27.02
CA LEU A 429 -8.57 13.06 -26.63
C LEU A 429 -7.78 12.02 -27.42
N LYS A 430 -7.56 12.22 -28.74
CA LYS A 430 -6.71 11.33 -29.54
C LYS A 430 -5.31 11.23 -28.95
N ASN A 431 -4.68 12.38 -28.66
CA ASN A 431 -3.35 12.42 -28.08
C ASN A 431 -3.30 11.72 -26.72
N ALA A 432 -4.30 11.93 -25.86
CA ALA A 432 -4.43 11.22 -24.59
C ALA A 432 -4.57 9.70 -24.78
N PHE A 433 -5.39 9.24 -25.74
CA PHE A 433 -5.54 7.82 -26.04
C PHE A 433 -4.21 7.18 -26.47
N TYR A 434 -3.46 7.84 -27.35
CA TYR A 434 -2.16 7.34 -27.77
C TYR A 434 -1.14 7.35 -26.64
N GLU A 435 -1.07 8.43 -25.85
CA GLU A 435 -0.18 8.54 -24.70
C GLU A 435 -0.44 7.40 -23.70
N TYR A 436 -1.71 7.21 -23.28
CA TYR A 436 -2.04 6.21 -22.27
C TYR A 436 -2.02 4.78 -22.81
N TYR A 437 -2.31 4.55 -24.10
CA TYR A 437 -2.10 3.25 -24.74
C TYR A 437 -0.63 2.83 -24.68
N ASN A 438 0.27 3.76 -25.03
CA ASN A 438 1.70 3.50 -24.99
C ASN A 438 2.18 3.33 -23.54
N LEU A 439 1.76 4.20 -22.63
CA LEU A 439 2.06 4.14 -21.20
C LEU A 439 1.67 2.79 -20.56
N ASN A 440 0.51 2.25 -20.91
CA ASN A 440 0.04 0.97 -20.36
C ASN A 440 0.73 -0.25 -21.00
N ASN A 441 1.00 -0.24 -22.31
CA ASN A 441 1.86 -1.25 -22.95
C ASN A 441 3.25 -1.30 -22.32
N ASP A 442 3.77 -0.12 -22.05
CA ASP A 442 5.01 0.11 -21.36
C ASP A 442 4.98 -0.51 -19.95
N ARG A 443 3.99 -0.12 -19.13
CA ARG A 443 3.79 -0.62 -17.78
C ARG A 443 3.67 -2.14 -17.73
N ALA A 444 2.90 -2.72 -18.64
CA ALA A 444 2.74 -4.16 -18.76
C ALA A 444 4.08 -4.84 -19.06
N THR A 445 4.89 -4.29 -19.96
CA THR A 445 6.21 -4.83 -20.32
C THR A 445 7.16 -4.82 -19.12
N PHE A 446 7.21 -3.71 -18.38
CA PHE A 446 7.99 -3.61 -17.16
C PHE A 446 7.57 -4.68 -16.13
N LEU A 447 6.27 -4.79 -15.86
CA LEU A 447 5.74 -5.75 -14.89
C LEU A 447 5.96 -7.20 -15.33
N TYR A 448 5.86 -7.48 -16.63
CA TYR A 448 6.14 -8.80 -17.18
C TYR A 448 7.61 -9.18 -17.02
N LEU A 449 8.56 -8.29 -17.34
CA LEU A 449 9.98 -8.57 -17.18
C LEU A 449 10.38 -8.75 -15.70
N LYS A 450 9.73 -8.01 -14.80
CA LYS A 450 9.94 -8.11 -13.36
C LYS A 450 9.39 -9.42 -12.76
N ASN A 451 8.13 -9.76 -13.07
CA ASN A 451 7.42 -10.86 -12.43
C ASN A 451 7.45 -12.17 -13.23
N LYS A 452 7.80 -12.11 -14.52
CA LYS A 452 7.82 -13.23 -15.47
C LYS A 452 6.46 -13.93 -15.64
N GLU A 453 5.38 -13.22 -15.37
CA GLU A 453 4.02 -13.75 -15.41
C GLU A 453 3.12 -12.83 -16.24
N GLN A 454 2.35 -13.43 -17.16
CA GLN A 454 1.16 -12.77 -17.67
C GLN A 454 0.08 -12.85 -16.60
N LYS A 455 -0.46 -11.71 -16.20
CA LYS A 455 -1.59 -11.65 -15.27
C LYS A 455 -2.75 -10.98 -16.00
N LYS A 456 -3.82 -11.75 -16.22
CA LYS A 456 -5.12 -11.15 -16.54
C LYS A 456 -5.55 -10.30 -15.34
N ILE A 457 -6.17 -9.16 -15.63
CA ILE A 457 -6.76 -8.29 -14.60
C ILE A 457 -7.69 -9.15 -13.74
N LYS A 458 -7.46 -9.27 -12.43
CA LYS A 458 -8.41 -9.97 -11.54
C LYS A 458 -9.51 -9.05 -11.01
N SER A 459 -9.20 -7.76 -10.89
CA SER A 459 -10.14 -6.72 -10.45
C SER A 459 -9.87 -5.41 -11.17
N ILE A 460 -10.89 -4.54 -11.23
CA ILE A 460 -10.82 -3.21 -11.87
C ILE A 460 -9.66 -2.34 -11.31
N ASN A 461 -9.18 -2.64 -10.10
CA ASN A 461 -8.12 -1.88 -9.45
C ASN A 461 -6.72 -2.48 -9.64
N GLU A 462 -6.59 -3.62 -10.32
CA GLU A 462 -5.28 -4.24 -10.61
C GLU A 462 -4.82 -3.88 -12.02
N PRO A 463 -3.54 -3.50 -12.21
CA PRO A 463 -3.01 -3.31 -13.55
C PRO A 463 -2.98 -4.63 -14.31
N SER A 464 -3.51 -4.63 -15.54
CA SER A 464 -3.33 -5.72 -16.48
C SER A 464 -1.84 -5.89 -16.79
N ILE A 465 -1.35 -7.13 -16.79
CA ILE A 465 -0.05 -7.49 -17.38
C ILE A 465 -0.36 -8.35 -18.61
N TYR A 466 -0.96 -7.71 -19.62
CA TYR A 466 -1.20 -8.32 -20.91
C TYR A 466 -0.09 -7.90 -21.88
N ILE A 467 0.56 -8.88 -22.49
CA ILE A 467 1.55 -8.64 -23.53
C ILE A 467 1.03 -9.30 -24.81
N GLN A 468 0.97 -8.53 -25.89
CA GLN A 468 0.61 -9.05 -27.22
C GLN A 468 1.47 -10.26 -27.60
N PRO A 469 0.93 -11.29 -28.27
CA PRO A 469 1.67 -12.52 -28.58
C PRO A 469 3.04 -12.30 -29.25
N GLU A 470 3.12 -11.39 -30.20
CA GLU A 470 4.36 -11.05 -30.92
C GLU A 470 5.41 -10.45 -29.98
N ARG A 471 5.00 -9.48 -29.15
CA ARG A 471 5.88 -8.87 -28.14
C ARG A 471 6.28 -9.87 -27.06
N LEU A 472 5.37 -10.78 -26.68
CA LEU A 472 5.64 -11.83 -25.70
C LEU A 472 6.74 -12.78 -26.18
N GLN A 473 6.76 -13.14 -27.47
CA GLN A 473 7.85 -13.94 -28.04
C GLN A 473 9.20 -13.23 -27.92
N VAL A 474 9.23 -11.93 -28.23
CA VAL A 474 10.44 -11.10 -28.07
C VAL A 474 10.91 -11.05 -26.61
N LEU A 475 9.98 -10.84 -25.66
CA LEU A 475 10.31 -10.81 -24.23
C LEU A 475 10.82 -12.16 -23.73
N ASN A 476 10.19 -13.27 -24.14
CA ASN A 476 10.64 -14.62 -23.79
C ASN A 476 12.02 -14.94 -24.36
N ALA A 477 12.29 -14.55 -25.61
CA ALA A 477 13.60 -14.72 -26.22
C ALA A 477 14.67 -13.88 -25.51
N PHE A 478 14.34 -12.65 -25.11
CA PHE A 478 15.21 -11.79 -24.30
C PHE A 478 15.53 -12.42 -22.94
N ILE A 479 14.51 -12.85 -22.18
CA ILE A 479 14.68 -13.51 -20.88
C ILE A 479 15.51 -14.79 -21.01
N SER A 480 15.23 -15.62 -22.02
CA SER A 480 16.02 -16.84 -22.28
C SER A 480 17.47 -16.51 -22.59
N THR A 481 17.73 -15.50 -23.44
CA THR A 481 19.08 -15.10 -23.79
C THR A 481 19.86 -14.60 -22.58
N LEU A 482 19.23 -13.81 -21.69
CA LEU A 482 19.87 -13.40 -20.44
C LEU A 482 20.23 -14.62 -19.57
N LYS A 483 19.29 -15.57 -19.42
CA LYS A 483 19.51 -16.79 -18.64
C LYS A 483 20.65 -17.65 -19.20
N ASP A 484 20.70 -17.81 -20.52
CA ASP A 484 21.76 -18.57 -21.22
C ASP A 484 23.16 -17.93 -20.99
N ASN A 485 23.20 -16.63 -20.72
CA ASN A 485 24.40 -15.87 -20.37
C ASN A 485 24.60 -15.69 -18.85
N GLN A 486 23.82 -16.41 -18.01
CA GLN A 486 23.88 -16.33 -16.54
C GLN A 486 23.62 -14.92 -15.98
N LEU A 487 22.78 -14.17 -16.68
CA LEU A 487 22.32 -12.83 -16.33
C LEU A 487 20.87 -12.88 -15.84
N GLU A 488 20.54 -11.98 -14.91
CA GLU A 488 19.20 -11.85 -14.34
C GLU A 488 18.71 -10.40 -14.44
N ILE A 489 17.39 -10.22 -14.38
CA ILE A 489 16.72 -8.93 -14.31
C ILE A 489 16.20 -8.73 -12.88
N PHE A 490 16.43 -7.55 -12.31
CA PHE A 490 15.94 -7.20 -10.97
C PHE A 490 15.60 -5.71 -10.87
N ASP A 491 14.80 -5.39 -9.87
CA ASP A 491 14.40 -4.02 -9.52
C ASP A 491 15.27 -3.53 -8.35
N LEU A 492 16.05 -2.47 -8.56
CA LEU A 492 16.85 -1.86 -7.50
C LEU A 492 16.03 -0.93 -6.59
N TYR A 493 14.87 -0.45 -7.06
CA TYR A 493 14.08 0.59 -6.41
C TYR A 493 12.96 0.07 -5.50
N THR A 494 12.68 -1.23 -5.53
CA THR A 494 11.67 -1.83 -4.65
C THR A 494 12.16 -1.98 -3.23
N SER A 495 11.54 -1.23 -2.33
CA SER A 495 11.27 -1.63 -0.95
C SER A 495 9.77 -1.85 -0.78
N ASP A 496 9.39 -2.74 0.14
CA ASP A 496 8.00 -2.96 0.59
C ASP A 496 7.48 -1.83 1.51
N ALA A 497 8.18 -0.68 1.60
CA ALA A 497 7.84 0.43 2.50
C ALA A 497 7.57 1.72 1.72
N GLY A 498 6.38 2.30 1.95
CA GLY A 498 5.77 3.36 1.14
C GLY A 498 6.35 4.77 1.26
N TYR A 499 7.62 4.98 1.59
CA TYR A 499 8.20 6.33 1.77
C TYR A 499 9.27 6.68 0.72
N GLU A 500 9.20 7.90 0.18
CA GLU A 500 10.11 8.42 -0.86
C GLU A 500 11.54 8.74 -0.36
N ILE A 501 11.78 8.69 0.95
CA ILE A 501 13.09 8.98 1.57
C ILE A 501 14.04 7.77 1.54
N ASP A 502 13.52 6.55 1.34
CA ASP A 502 14.29 5.29 1.38
C ASP A 502 14.89 4.86 0.03
N LEU A 503 14.85 5.72 -1.01
CA LEU A 503 15.10 5.27 -2.38
C LEU A 503 16.56 4.90 -2.69
N LEU A 504 17.54 5.72 -2.28
CA LEU A 504 18.97 5.42 -2.54
C LEU A 504 19.48 4.33 -1.60
N GLU A 505 19.11 4.35 -0.33
CA GLU A 505 19.40 3.25 0.59
C GLU A 505 18.88 1.91 0.05
N SER A 506 17.63 1.86 -0.43
CA SER A 506 17.06 0.66 -1.06
C SER A 506 17.85 0.21 -2.28
N VAL A 507 18.26 1.16 -3.14
CA VAL A 507 19.10 0.87 -4.30
C VAL A 507 20.44 0.29 -3.89
N LEU A 508 21.10 0.83 -2.87
CA LEU A 508 22.39 0.33 -2.39
C LEU A 508 22.27 -1.04 -1.72
N ILE A 509 21.20 -1.29 -0.95
CA ILE A 509 20.89 -2.61 -0.39
C ILE A 509 20.70 -3.64 -1.50
N ASN A 510 19.89 -3.32 -2.50
CA ASN A 510 19.63 -4.21 -3.62
C ASN A 510 20.87 -4.40 -4.50
N ALA A 511 21.65 -3.35 -4.75
CA ALA A 511 22.92 -3.46 -5.47
C ALA A 511 23.90 -4.38 -4.74
N LYS A 512 24.02 -4.24 -3.41
CA LYS A 512 24.79 -5.17 -2.58
C LYS A 512 24.35 -6.62 -2.79
N LYS A 513 23.04 -6.88 -2.71
CA LYS A 513 22.44 -8.21 -2.94
C LYS A 513 22.75 -8.78 -4.33
N TYR A 514 22.61 -8.00 -5.40
CA TYR A 514 22.69 -8.50 -6.77
C TYR A 514 24.10 -8.43 -7.39
N SER A 515 25.07 -7.78 -6.72
CA SER A 515 26.46 -7.66 -7.19
C SER A 515 27.31 -8.95 -7.12
N LYS A 516 26.71 -10.11 -6.84
CA LYS A 516 27.41 -11.42 -6.69
C LYS A 516 28.64 -11.36 -5.75
N GLY A 517 28.60 -10.50 -4.74
CA GLY A 517 29.63 -10.36 -3.72
C GLY A 517 30.58 -9.18 -3.87
N GLU A 518 30.56 -8.48 -5.01
CA GLU A 518 31.50 -7.38 -5.30
C GLU A 518 31.27 -6.13 -4.45
N LEU A 519 30.05 -5.92 -3.95
CA LEU A 519 29.71 -4.83 -3.04
C LEU A 519 29.42 -5.31 -1.61
N ASN A 520 29.90 -6.51 -1.21
CA ASN A 520 29.60 -7.07 0.12
C ASN A 520 30.05 -6.20 1.30
N HIS A 521 31.12 -5.42 1.14
CA HIS A 521 31.64 -4.53 2.17
C HIS A 521 31.11 -3.09 2.06
N LEU A 522 30.12 -2.86 1.20
CA LEU A 522 29.44 -1.58 1.10
C LEU A 522 28.67 -1.30 2.39
N GLU A 523 28.92 -0.13 2.97
CA GLU A 523 28.12 0.47 4.03
C GLU A 523 27.61 1.83 3.59
N PHE A 524 26.47 2.26 4.11
CA PHE A 524 25.95 3.60 3.88
C PHE A 524 25.31 4.19 5.15
N TYR A 525 25.12 5.51 5.13
CA TYR A 525 24.51 6.28 6.20
C TYR A 525 23.89 7.56 5.64
N THR A 526 22.57 7.71 5.82
CA THR A 526 21.86 8.97 5.55
C THR A 526 21.99 9.93 6.71
N ASP A 527 22.60 11.08 6.44
CA ASP A 527 22.69 12.20 7.39
C ASP A 527 21.59 13.21 7.09
N TYR A 528 20.65 13.34 8.03
CA TYR A 528 19.57 14.32 7.99
C TYR A 528 20.03 15.71 8.46
N TYR A 529 21.26 15.83 8.95
CA TYR A 529 21.83 17.07 9.48
C TYR A 529 22.82 17.67 8.45
N GLY A 530 22.31 18.57 7.60
CA GLY A 530 23.13 19.34 6.64
C GLY A 530 23.53 20.75 7.12
N ASP A 531 24.09 21.54 6.20
CA ASP A 531 24.54 22.94 6.36
C ASP A 531 23.44 23.98 6.76
N ASN A 532 22.20 23.55 7.03
CA ASN A 532 21.01 24.41 7.15
C ASN A 532 20.42 24.49 8.56
N PHE A 533 21.24 24.37 9.61
CA PHE A 533 20.79 24.62 10.98
C PHE A 533 21.00 26.08 11.38
N LYS A 534 19.98 26.70 11.98
CA LYS A 534 20.16 27.94 12.74
C LYS A 534 20.29 27.56 14.21
N VAL A 535 21.49 27.72 14.78
CA VAL A 535 21.69 27.58 16.23
C VAL A 535 21.31 28.91 16.85
N VAL A 536 20.17 28.93 17.56
CA VAL A 536 19.86 30.04 18.45
C VAL A 536 20.32 29.62 19.84
N ASN A 537 21.38 30.26 20.32
CA ASN A 537 21.79 30.14 21.72
C ASN A 537 20.96 31.12 22.53
N ASP A 538 20.13 30.59 23.42
CA ASP A 538 19.62 31.38 24.55
C ASP A 538 20.24 30.83 25.84
N ASN A 539 20.30 31.66 26.89
CA ASN A 539 21.15 31.44 28.06
C ASN A 539 20.93 30.11 28.80
N ASN A 540 19.86 29.35 28.51
CA ASN A 540 19.55 28.05 29.11
C ASN A 540 19.20 26.92 28.11
N SER A 541 19.30 27.13 26.78
CA SER A 541 18.96 26.10 25.80
C SER A 541 19.52 26.36 24.40
N ILE A 542 19.96 25.31 23.72
CA ILE A 542 20.31 25.33 22.30
C ILE A 542 19.05 25.02 21.49
N PHE A 543 18.50 26.01 20.80
CA PHE A 543 17.42 25.78 19.84
C PHE A 543 18.03 25.55 18.45
N ILE A 544 17.74 24.38 17.87
CA ILE A 544 18.07 24.05 16.48
C ILE A 544 16.78 24.15 15.68
N SER A 545 16.63 25.22 14.89
CA SER A 545 15.54 25.31 13.91
C SER A 545 16.03 24.81 12.56
N PHE A 546 15.25 23.94 11.93
CA PHE A 546 15.46 23.44 10.57
C PHE A 546 14.80 24.40 9.57
N ASN A 547 15.48 24.74 8.48
CA ASN A 547 14.84 25.46 7.37
C ASN A 547 14.02 24.48 6.50
N ASP A 548 12.97 24.98 5.85
CA ASP A 548 12.07 24.22 4.94
C ASP A 548 12.79 23.53 3.76
N ASN A 549 14.06 23.87 3.51
CA ASN A 549 14.93 23.29 2.48
C ASN A 549 15.98 22.32 3.05
N THR A 550 15.62 21.51 4.06
CA THR A 550 16.57 20.55 4.66
C THR A 550 17.13 19.60 3.59
N LEU A 551 18.45 19.60 3.45
CA LEU A 551 19.20 18.81 2.46
C LEU A 551 19.50 17.43 3.06
N TYR A 552 19.05 16.37 2.40
CA TYR A 552 19.45 14.99 2.73
C TYR A 552 20.80 14.70 2.06
N ASN A 553 21.77 14.21 2.83
CA ASN A 553 23.05 13.74 2.29
C ASN A 553 23.26 12.27 2.63
N GLU A 554 23.91 11.54 1.73
CA GLU A 554 24.25 10.14 1.96
C GLU A 554 25.75 9.91 1.88
N PHE A 555 26.27 9.19 2.87
CA PHE A 555 27.65 8.74 2.90
C PHE A 555 27.68 7.26 2.57
N VAL A 556 28.44 6.89 1.54
CA VAL A 556 28.68 5.50 1.17
C VAL A 556 30.14 5.17 1.43
N ILE A 557 30.42 4.07 2.11
CA ILE A 557 31.77 3.63 2.51
C ILE A 557 32.07 2.31 1.80
N LEU A 558 33.20 2.27 1.09
CA LEU A 558 33.70 1.06 0.43
C LEU A 558 35.22 1.15 0.25
N ASN A 559 35.96 0.09 0.60
CA ASN A 559 37.42 -0.02 0.40
C ASN A 559 38.20 1.22 0.89
N ASP A 560 37.98 1.65 2.15
CA ASP A 560 38.61 2.82 2.76
C ASP A 560 38.38 4.16 2.04
N LYS A 561 37.32 4.24 1.21
CA LYS A 561 36.86 5.47 0.56
C LYS A 561 35.48 5.84 1.05
N VAL A 562 35.21 7.15 1.09
CA VAL A 562 33.88 7.70 1.34
C VAL A 562 33.36 8.37 0.07
N TYR A 563 32.13 8.07 -0.31
CA TYR A 563 31.39 8.77 -1.35
C TYR A 563 30.29 9.59 -0.69
N PHE A 564 30.39 10.91 -0.81
CA PHE A 564 29.41 11.84 -0.30
C PHE A 564 28.43 12.23 -1.41
N ILE A 565 27.13 12.11 -1.14
CA ILE A 565 26.06 12.27 -2.13
C ILE A 565 25.09 13.35 -1.66
N GLU A 566 24.89 14.39 -2.48
CA GLU A 566 23.86 15.42 -2.23
C GLU A 566 22.55 15.03 -2.90
N MET A 567 21.58 14.53 -2.13
CA MET A 567 20.33 13.98 -2.67
C MET A 567 19.53 15.00 -3.48
N ASN A 568 19.56 16.28 -3.08
CA ASN A 568 18.84 17.34 -3.80
C ASN A 568 19.45 17.63 -5.17
N LYS A 569 20.75 17.38 -5.41
CA LYS A 569 21.37 17.55 -6.72
C LYS A 569 21.13 16.40 -7.68
N ILE A 570 20.92 15.20 -7.15
CA ILE A 570 20.60 14.03 -7.98
C ILE A 570 19.10 13.88 -8.24
N LYS A 571 18.23 14.70 -7.65
CA LYS A 571 16.76 14.62 -7.73
C LYS A 571 16.19 14.59 -9.14
N ASN A 572 16.78 15.32 -10.08
CA ASN A 572 16.27 15.46 -11.45
C ASN A 572 16.95 14.53 -12.48
N ASN A 573 18.02 13.80 -12.09
CA ASN A 573 18.79 12.93 -12.99
C ASN A 573 19.17 11.61 -12.31
N ARG A 574 18.21 11.05 -11.55
CA ARG A 574 18.41 9.98 -10.56
C ARG A 574 18.98 8.70 -11.15
N GLU A 575 18.42 8.20 -12.25
CA GLU A 575 18.87 6.95 -12.89
C GLU A 575 20.32 7.04 -13.36
N LYS A 576 20.66 8.12 -14.08
CA LYS A 576 22.02 8.39 -14.53
C LYS A 576 22.98 8.51 -13.35
N ALA A 577 22.59 9.26 -12.32
CA ALA A 577 23.41 9.44 -11.11
C ALA A 577 23.63 8.11 -10.35
N ILE A 578 22.59 7.28 -10.23
CA ILE A 578 22.67 5.95 -9.61
C ILE A 578 23.56 5.02 -10.42
N THR A 579 23.39 4.98 -11.74
CA THR A 579 24.22 4.15 -12.62
C THR A 579 25.69 4.54 -12.52
N GLU A 580 26.00 5.85 -12.55
CA GLU A 580 27.35 6.36 -12.36
C GLU A 580 27.91 6.06 -10.96
N LEU A 581 27.09 6.18 -9.90
CA LEU A 581 27.48 5.81 -8.54
C LEU A 581 27.87 4.33 -8.47
N LEU A 582 26.99 3.44 -8.93
CA LEU A 582 27.21 1.99 -8.89
C LEU A 582 28.44 1.60 -9.71
N LYS A 583 28.62 2.18 -10.90
CA LYS A 583 29.84 2.02 -11.71
C LYS A 583 31.09 2.46 -10.95
N THR A 584 31.05 3.62 -10.30
CA THR A 584 32.18 4.14 -9.52
C THR A 584 32.51 3.22 -8.33
N LEU A 585 31.50 2.67 -7.66
CA LEU A 585 31.68 1.73 -6.55
C LEU A 585 32.30 0.41 -7.03
N LEU A 586 31.81 -0.16 -8.14
CA LEU A 586 32.34 -1.40 -8.71
C LEU A 586 33.79 -1.23 -9.19
N GLN A 587 34.09 -0.13 -9.89
CA GLN A 587 35.45 0.18 -10.35
C GLN A 587 36.43 0.40 -9.19
N SER A 588 35.97 0.91 -8.04
CA SER A 588 36.83 1.03 -6.85
C SER A 588 37.19 -0.32 -6.22
N GLY A 589 36.33 -1.33 -6.43
CA GLY A 589 36.61 -2.75 -6.17
C GLY A 589 37.37 -3.47 -7.29
N LYS A 590 37.79 -2.76 -8.34
CA LYS A 590 38.43 -3.33 -9.56
C LYS A 590 37.55 -4.33 -10.30
N SER A 591 36.24 -4.19 -10.22
CA SER A 591 35.31 -5.00 -10.99
C SER A 591 35.22 -4.54 -12.45
N GLU A 592 35.09 -5.53 -13.34
CA GLU A 592 34.75 -5.34 -14.76
C GLU A 592 33.24 -5.48 -15.04
N ASN A 593 32.46 -5.88 -14.03
CA ASN A 593 31.01 -5.96 -14.11
C ASN A 593 30.38 -4.58 -13.95
N ALA A 594 29.14 -4.46 -14.42
CA ALA A 594 28.34 -3.25 -14.32
C ALA A 594 26.89 -3.59 -14.00
N PHE A 595 26.24 -2.71 -13.24
CA PHE A 595 24.78 -2.61 -13.25
C PHE A 595 24.38 -1.89 -14.52
N VAL A 596 23.75 -2.61 -15.44
CA VAL A 596 23.31 -2.06 -16.72
C VAL A 596 21.81 -1.85 -16.66
N PRO A 597 21.32 -0.61 -16.87
CA PRO A 597 19.90 -0.34 -16.93
C PRO A 597 19.29 -1.01 -18.18
N ILE A 598 18.22 -1.75 -17.93
CA ILE A 598 17.24 -2.21 -18.90
C ILE A 598 16.11 -1.19 -18.84
N SER A 599 16.32 -0.10 -19.56
CA SER A 599 15.36 0.98 -19.70
C SER A 599 14.24 0.49 -20.60
N CYS A 600 13.23 -0.11 -19.98
CA CYS A 600 11.96 -0.38 -20.60
C CYS A 600 10.88 0.25 -19.74
N CYS A 601 10.28 1.31 -20.27
CA CYS A 601 8.89 1.60 -20.02
C CYS A 601 8.49 2.00 -18.57
N HIS A 602 7.32 2.60 -18.42
CA HIS A 602 6.93 3.35 -17.22
C HIS A 602 6.45 2.46 -16.05
N SER A 603 7.07 2.60 -14.87
CA SER A 603 6.58 2.03 -13.59
C SER A 603 5.40 2.81 -12.99
N ILE A 604 4.62 2.10 -12.16
CA ILE A 604 3.33 2.51 -11.55
C ILE A 604 3.42 3.80 -10.72
N ASN A 605 4.58 4.07 -10.11
CA ASN A 605 4.73 5.20 -9.19
C ASN A 605 5.54 6.31 -9.87
N SER A 606 4.80 7.29 -10.41
CA SER A 606 5.31 8.52 -11.04
C SER A 606 6.41 9.18 -10.21
N GLY A 607 7.62 9.33 -10.78
CA GLY A 607 8.65 10.21 -10.20
C GLY A 607 10.09 9.84 -10.53
N ALA A 608 10.51 8.56 -10.38
CA ALA A 608 11.89 8.14 -10.65
C ALA A 608 12.15 6.61 -10.67
N LYS A 609 11.13 5.75 -10.67
CA LYS A 609 11.29 4.30 -10.40
C LYS A 609 11.06 3.42 -11.63
N ARG A 610 11.67 3.73 -12.79
CA ARG A 610 11.27 3.17 -14.11
C ARG A 610 12.33 2.29 -14.81
N THR A 611 13.24 1.69 -14.05
CA THR A 611 14.38 0.98 -14.64
C THR A 611 14.60 -0.34 -13.94
N LEU A 612 14.56 -1.42 -14.72
CA LEU A 612 15.08 -2.71 -14.28
C LEU A 612 16.58 -2.76 -14.58
N PHE A 613 17.31 -3.58 -13.84
CA PHE A 613 18.74 -3.71 -14.03
C PHE A 613 19.12 -5.16 -14.30
N SER A 614 20.24 -5.32 -14.99
CA SER A 614 21.00 -6.57 -15.00
C SER A 614 22.42 -6.31 -14.51
N PHE A 615 23.07 -7.34 -13.97
CA PHE A 615 24.43 -7.26 -13.44
C PHE A 615 25.34 -8.31 -14.08
N GLY A 616 26.48 -7.85 -14.60
CA GLY A 616 27.46 -8.69 -15.31
C GLY A 616 28.33 -7.86 -16.26
N ASN A 617 28.95 -8.53 -17.24
CA ASN A 617 29.83 -7.87 -18.21
C ASN A 617 29.07 -6.83 -19.06
N LEU A 618 29.58 -5.60 -19.10
CA LEU A 618 28.94 -4.46 -19.76
C LEU A 618 28.71 -4.68 -21.26
N GLU A 619 29.73 -5.16 -21.98
CA GLU A 619 29.64 -5.39 -23.42
C GLU A 619 28.57 -6.43 -23.73
N LYS A 620 28.57 -7.53 -22.96
CA LYS A 620 27.63 -8.63 -23.19
C LYS A 620 26.18 -8.24 -22.91
N ILE A 621 25.93 -7.53 -21.80
CA ILE A 621 24.57 -7.08 -21.47
C ILE A 621 24.09 -6.08 -22.52
N THR A 622 24.96 -5.17 -22.97
CA THR A 622 24.63 -4.16 -23.98
C THR A 622 24.32 -4.80 -25.33
N GLU A 623 25.11 -5.79 -25.77
CA GLU A 623 24.85 -6.60 -26.97
C GLU A 623 23.44 -7.22 -26.93
N ILE A 624 23.11 -7.90 -25.83
CA ILE A 624 21.81 -8.57 -25.67
C ILE A 624 20.68 -7.53 -25.67
N LYS A 625 20.84 -6.42 -24.95
CA LYS A 625 19.85 -5.34 -24.88
C LYS A 625 19.55 -4.75 -26.26
N ASN A 626 20.60 -4.45 -27.04
CA ASN A 626 20.50 -3.91 -28.39
C ASN A 626 19.80 -4.90 -29.33
N LYS A 627 20.13 -6.19 -29.23
CA LYS A 627 19.53 -7.25 -30.07
C LYS A 627 18.00 -7.30 -29.96
N TYR A 628 17.44 -7.02 -28.79
CA TYR A 628 15.99 -7.12 -28.53
C TYR A 628 15.28 -5.76 -28.44
N GLY A 629 15.95 -4.66 -28.82
CA GLY A 629 15.32 -3.33 -28.88
C GLY A 629 15.05 -2.71 -27.50
N PHE A 630 15.81 -3.10 -26.47
CA PHE A 630 15.75 -2.49 -25.13
C PHE A 630 16.85 -1.44 -24.90
N ALA A 631 17.55 -1.06 -25.97
CA ALA A 631 18.54 0.01 -25.94
C ALA A 631 17.84 1.36 -26.09
N GLU A 632 18.38 2.39 -25.41
CA GLU A 632 17.90 3.78 -25.56
C GLU A 632 17.98 4.25 -27.02
#